data_AF-A0A377BNG4-F1
#
_entry.id   AF-A0A377BNG4-F1
#
_cell.length_a   1.000
_cell.length_b   1.000
_cell.length_c   1.000
_cell.angle_alpha   90.00
_cell.angle_beta   90.00
_cell.angle_gamma   90.00
#
_symmetry.space_group_name_H-M   'P 1'
#
loop_
_entity.id
_entity.type
_entity.pdbx_description
1 polymer ?
#
loop_
_entity_poly.entity_id
_entity_poly.type
_entity_poly.pdbx_seq_one_letter_code
_entity_poly.pdbx_strand_id
1 'polypeptide(L)' 'MMDQSRLALNEAHLVQTKLIEGDAGEGKMKVSLVLVHAQDHLMTSMLARELITELIELHEKLKA' A
#
# COMPACT_ATOMS: atom_id res chain seq x y z
N MET A 1 11.13 3.78 -12.08
CA MET A 1 11.05 3.74 -10.60
C MET A 1 9.60 3.60 -10.11
N MET A 2 8.65 4.41 -10.60
CA MET A 2 7.24 4.31 -10.18
C MET A 2 6.57 2.96 -10.48
N ASP A 3 6.95 2.31 -11.58
CA ASP A 3 6.43 0.98 -11.93
C ASP A 3 6.94 -0.10 -10.97
N GLN A 4 8.22 -0.07 -10.60
CA GLN A 4 8.78 -1.00 -9.60
C GLN A 4 8.10 -0.83 -8.24
N SER A 5 7.88 0.42 -7.81
CA SER A 5 7.14 0.73 -6.58
C SER A 5 5.71 0.19 -6.64
N ARG A 6 5.03 0.31 -7.80
CA ARG A 6 3.68 -0.24 -8.00
C ARG A 6 3.66 -1.77 -7.88
N LEU A 7 4.60 -2.45 -8.52
CA LEU A 7 4.67 -3.92 -8.49
C LEU A 7 4.90 -4.44 -7.07
N ALA A 8 5.84 -3.84 -6.33
CA ALA A 8 6.11 -4.22 -4.94
C ALA A 8 4.91 -3.97 -4.01
N LEU A 9 4.25 -2.81 -4.14
CA LEU A 9 3.05 -2.50 -3.34
C LEU A 9 1.88 -3.42 -3.69
N ASN A 10 1.70 -3.78 -4.96
CA ASN A 10 0.66 -4.73 -5.36
C ASN A 10 0.86 -6.10 -4.70
N GLU A 11 2.10 -6.61 -4.66
CA GLU A 11 2.41 -7.87 -4.01
C GLU A 11 2.10 -7.82 -2.50
N ALA A 12 2.53 -6.75 -1.82
CA ALA A 12 2.25 -6.55 -0.40
C ALA A 12 0.74 -6.39 -0.13
N HIS A 13 0.02 -5.66 -0.98
CA HIS A 13 -1.43 -5.46 -0.88
C HIS A 13 -2.19 -6.77 -1.06
N LEU A 14 -1.77 -7.66 -1.98
CA LEU A 14 -2.38 -8.98 -2.15
C LEU A 14 -2.26 -9.83 -0.88
N VAL A 15 -1.13 -9.74 -0.16
CA VAL A 15 -0.98 -10.40 1.14
C VAL A 15 -1.94 -9.77 2.17
N GLN A 16 -2.02 -8.44 2.24
CA GLN A 16 -2.96 -7.76 3.14
C GLN A 16 -4.42 -8.15 2.86
N THR A 17 -4.83 -8.24 1.60
CA THR A 17 -6.18 -8.69 1.21
C THR A 17 -6.48 -10.09 1.73
N LYS A 18 -5.56 -11.05 1.56
CA LYS A 18 -5.73 -12.41 2.08
C LYS A 18 -5.86 -12.46 3.60
N LEU A 19 -5.12 -11.59 4.31
CA LEU A 19 -5.22 -11.50 5.77
C LEU A 19 -6.60 -10.97 6.21
N ILE A 20 -7.15 -9.98 5.49
CA ILE A 20 -8.48 -9.43 5.75
C ILE A 20 -9.58 -10.46 5.44
N GLU A 21 -9.49 -11.14 4.29
CA GLU A 21 -10.44 -12.21 3.91
C GLU A 21 -10.44 -13.35 4.94
N GLY A 22 -9.26 -13.71 5.44
CA GLY A 22 -9.11 -14.73 6.50
C GLY A 22 -9.80 -14.33 7.80
N ASP A 23 -9.77 -13.04 8.18
CA ASP A 23 -10.40 -12.54 9.40
C ASP A 23 -11.94 -12.43 9.30
N ALA A 24 -12.47 -12.22 8.09
CA ALA A 24 -13.91 -12.14 7.84
C ALA A 24 -14.64 -13.51 7.86
N GLY A 25 -13.91 -14.62 7.82
CA GLY A 25 -14.44 -15.99 7.88
C GLY A 25 -14.64 -16.53 9.31
N GLU A 26 -14.64 -17.86 9.48
CA GLU A 26 -14.79 -18.51 10.80
C GLU A 26 -13.53 -18.43 11.68
N GLY A 27 -12.41 -17.95 11.13
CA GLY A 27 -11.12 -17.85 11.80
C GLY A 27 -10.76 -16.41 12.15
N LYS A 28 -11.24 -15.89 13.30
CA LYS A 28 -10.79 -14.59 13.82
C LYS A 28 -9.27 -14.55 13.90
N MET A 29 -8.64 -13.73 13.06
CA MET A 29 -7.21 -13.54 13.08
C MET A 29 -6.86 -12.65 14.27
N LYS A 30 -5.88 -13.09 15.08
CA LYS A 30 -5.42 -12.26 16.19
C LYS A 30 -4.67 -11.05 15.65
N VAL A 31 -5.30 -9.88 15.72
CA VAL A 31 -4.63 -8.60 15.47
C VAL A 31 -3.50 -8.43 16.48
N SER A 32 -2.28 -8.26 15.98
CA SER A 32 -1.08 -8.00 16.77
C SER A 32 -0.51 -6.62 16.44
N LEU A 33 0.28 -6.03 17.35
CA LEU A 33 0.94 -4.74 17.09
C LEU A 33 1.83 -4.77 15.84
N VAL A 34 2.51 -5.90 15.59
CA VAL A 34 3.34 -6.08 14.40
C VAL A 34 2.50 -6.06 13.13
N LEU A 35 1.32 -6.69 13.16
CA LEU A 35 0.40 -6.69 12.03
C LEU A 35 -0.13 -5.28 11.75
N VAL A 36 -0.55 -4.55 12.79
CA VAL A 36 -1.02 -3.16 12.64
C VAL A 36 0.10 -2.29 12.05
N HIS A 37 1.31 -2.39 12.59
CA HIS A 37 2.47 -1.66 12.08
C HIS A 37 2.79 -1.97 10.61
N ALA A 38 2.68 -3.25 10.20
CA ALA A 38 2.85 -3.64 8.81
C ALA A 38 1.78 -3.03 7.90
N GLN A 39 0.52 -2.98 8.35
CA GLN A 39 -0.57 -2.32 7.62
C GLN A 39 -0.37 -0.80 7.54
N ASP A 40 0.08 -0.16 8.62
CA ASP A 40 0.39 1.28 8.65
C ASP A 40 1.46 1.62 7.60
N HIS A 41 2.55 0.86 7.54
CA HIS A 41 3.59 1.05 6.52
C HIS A 41 3.06 0.86 5.10
N LEU A 42 2.26 -0.17 4.88
CA LEU A 42 1.72 -0.47 3.55
C LEU A 42 0.79 0.63 3.07
N MET A 43 -0.20 1.01 3.88
CA MET A 43 -1.18 2.05 3.53
C MET A 43 -0.52 3.43 3.37
N THR A 44 0.41 3.80 4.26
CA THR A 44 1.14 5.07 4.13
C THR A 44 2.03 5.11 2.89
N SER A 45 2.69 3.99 2.54
CA SER A 45 3.50 3.89 1.33
C SER A 45 2.66 3.95 0.05
N MET A 46 1.46 3.35 0.06
CA MET A 46 0.52 3.45 -1.06
C MET A 46 0.09 4.89 -1.29
N LEU A 47 -0.36 5.58 -0.24
CA LEU A 47 -0.76 6.99 -0.33
C LEU A 47 0.42 7.87 -0.77
N ALA A 48 1.60 7.68 -0.18
CA ALA A 48 2.79 8.44 -0.55
C ALA A 48 3.14 8.26 -2.04
N ARG A 49 3.03 7.04 -2.58
CA ARG A 49 3.25 6.79 -4.01
C ARG A 49 2.25 7.54 -4.88
N GLU A 50 0.96 7.55 -4.52
CA GLU A 50 -0.07 8.30 -5.26
C GLU A 50 0.24 9.81 -5.26
N LEU A 51 0.57 10.38 -4.10
CA LEU A 51 0.97 11.78 -3.99
C LEU A 51 2.23 12.08 -4.82
N ILE A 52 3.22 11.17 -4.83
CA ILE A 52 4.42 11.33 -5.64
C ILE A 52 4.11 11.29 -7.14
N THR A 53 3.16 10.45 -7.58
CA THR A 53 2.70 10.47 -8.98
C THR A 53 2.14 11.84 -9.36
N GLU A 54 1.25 12.40 -8.53
CA GLU A 54 0.68 13.74 -8.77
C GLU A 54 1.75 14.83 -8.75
N LEU A 55 2.72 14.74 -7.84
CA LEU A 55 3.85 15.66 -7.80
C LEU A 55 4.69 15.59 -9.07
N ILE A 56 4.98 14.39 -9.59
CA ILE A 56 5.72 14.23 -10.85
C ILE A 56 4.96 14.91 -11.99
N GLU A 57 3.66 14.65 -12.12
CA GLU A 57 2.82 15.25 -13.17
C GLU A 57 2.77 16.78 -13.06
N LEU A 58 2.66 17.32 -11.84
CA LEU A 58 2.70 18.76 -11.60
C LEU A 58 4.04 19.37 -12.04
N HIS A 59 5.16 18.72 -11.72
CA HIS A 59 6.48 19.20 -12.14
C HIS A 59 6.68 19.12 -13.66
N GLU A 60 6.10 18.14 -14.35
CA GLU A 60 6.12 18.05 -15.81
C GLU A 60 5.34 19.22 -16.45
N LYS A 61 4.16 19.55 -15.91
CA LYS A 61 3.35 20.70 -16.36
C LYS A 61 4.02 22.04 -16.13
N LEU A 62 4.78 22.20 -15.04
CA LEU A 62 5.51 23.44 -14.75
C LEU A 62 6.76 23.65 -15.62
N LYS A 63 7.28 22.57 -16.24
CA LYS A 63 8.43 22.65 -17.15
C LYS A 63 8.03 22.89 -18.61
N ALA A 64 6.75 22.73 -18.94
CA ALA A 64 6.18 23.05 -20.25
C ALA A 64 5.85 24.55 -20.34
#